data_AF-A0A4R4YSI3-F1
#
_entry.id   AF-A0A4R4YSI3-F1
#
_cell.length_a   1.000
_cell.length_b   1.000
_cell.length_c   1.000
_cell.angle_alpha   90.00
_cell.angle_beta   90.00
_cell.angle_gamma   90.00
#
_symmetry.space_group_name_H-M   'P 1'
#
loop_
_entity.id
_entity.type
_entity.pdbx_description
1 polymer ?
#
loop_
_entity_poly.entity_id
_entity_poly.type
_entity_poly.pdbx_seq_one_letter_code
_entity_poly.pdbx_strand_id
1 'polypeptide(L)'
;GGAPDQAREVARLAGGAAALAARARELVAEDLRLACHLAEWAFLADPQDEAAQETYREVFAARADVEPSLMAKVAFGEPESTVAAVRAAATAEKG
;
A
#
# COMPACT_ATOMS: atom_id res chain seq x y z
N GLY A 1 16.25 0.58 11.76
CA GLY A 1 15.15 -0.37 12.03
C GLY A 1 13.83 0.38 12.09
N GLY A 2 13.48 1.11 11.03
CA GLY A 2 12.17 1.75 10.91
C GLY A 2 11.17 0.85 10.18
N ALA A 3 9.93 1.30 10.05
CA ALA A 3 8.90 0.59 9.29
C ALA A 3 9.34 0.22 7.84
N PRO A 4 10.08 1.06 7.09
CA PRO A 4 10.59 0.68 5.77
C PRO A 4 11.64 -0.44 5.80
N ASP A 5 12.42 -0.58 6.88
CA ASP A 5 13.39 -1.68 7.01
C ASP A 5 12.67 -3.00 7.27
N GLN A 6 11.61 -2.97 8.08
CA GLN A 6 10.77 -4.14 8.35
C GLN A 6 10.00 -4.57 7.11
N ALA A 7 9.38 -3.61 6.40
CA ALA A 7 8.64 -3.88 5.16
C ALA A 7 9.53 -4.54 4.10
N ARG A 8 10.76 -4.03 3.91
CA ARG A 8 11.74 -4.63 2.98
C ARG A 8 12.12 -6.06 3.39
N GLU A 9 12.32 -6.33 4.67
CA GLU A 9 12.63 -7.68 5.13
C GLU A 9 11.44 -8.64 4.96
N VAL A 10 10.22 -8.19 5.29
CA VAL A 10 9.00 -8.98 5.08
C VAL A 10 8.77 -9.26 3.59
N ALA A 11 8.94 -8.26 2.73
CA ALA A 11 8.85 -8.44 1.28
C ALA A 11 9.89 -9.44 0.79
N ARG A 12 11.15 -9.34 1.25
CA ARG A 12 12.20 -10.31 0.90
C ARG A 12 11.82 -11.75 1.27
N LEU A 13 11.22 -11.94 2.44
CA LEU A 13 10.74 -13.27 2.88
C LEU A 13 9.54 -13.77 2.05
N ALA A 14 8.68 -12.86 1.59
CA ALA A 14 7.49 -13.18 0.81
C ALA A 14 7.72 -13.32 -0.71
N GLY A 15 8.92 -13.00 -1.21
CA GLY A 15 9.25 -13.04 -2.64
C GLY A 15 9.17 -11.70 -3.38
N GLY A 16 9.08 -10.58 -2.66
CA GLY A 16 9.12 -9.20 -3.16
C GLY A 16 7.85 -8.39 -2.85
N ALA A 17 7.90 -7.09 -3.14
CA ALA A 17 6.78 -6.17 -2.95
C ALA A 17 5.55 -6.59 -3.78
N ALA A 18 5.76 -6.96 -5.05
CA ALA A 18 4.70 -7.47 -5.92
C ALA A 18 4.00 -8.73 -5.38
N ALA A 19 4.72 -9.62 -4.68
CA ALA A 19 4.15 -10.82 -4.06
C ALA A 19 3.24 -10.46 -2.87
N LEU A 20 3.66 -9.50 -2.04
CA LEU A 20 2.82 -8.95 -0.98
C LEU A 20 1.57 -8.25 -1.55
N ALA A 21 1.75 -7.46 -2.60
CA ALA A 21 0.67 -6.77 -3.29
C ALA A 21 -0.38 -7.74 -3.87
N ALA A 22 0.07 -8.82 -4.51
CA ALA A 22 -0.82 -9.88 -5.00
C ALA A 22 -1.62 -10.53 -3.87
N ARG A 23 -0.96 -10.92 -2.77
CA ARG A 23 -1.64 -11.49 -1.61
C ARG A 23 -2.60 -10.52 -0.93
N ALA A 24 -2.27 -9.24 -0.87
CA ALA A 24 -3.17 -8.24 -0.33
C ALA A 24 -4.48 -8.16 -1.11
N ARG A 25 -4.43 -8.19 -2.46
CA ARG A 25 -5.62 -8.18 -3.31
C ARG A 25 -6.52 -9.40 -3.09
N GLU A 26 -5.92 -10.58 -2.95
CA GLU A 26 -6.68 -11.82 -2.68
C GLU A 26 -7.42 -11.75 -1.34
N LEU A 27 -6.83 -11.11 -0.33
CA LEU A 27 -7.40 -11.00 1.01
C LEU A 27 -8.47 -9.91 1.16
N VAL A 28 -8.69 -9.03 0.17
CA VAL A 28 -9.66 -7.91 0.29
C VAL A 28 -11.05 -8.41 0.69
N ALA A 29 -11.49 -9.53 0.14
CA ALA A 29 -12.80 -10.11 0.42
C ALA A 29 -12.85 -11.01 1.66
N GLU A 30 -11.70 -11.45 2.17
CA GLU A 30 -11.60 -12.45 3.25
C GLU A 30 -11.18 -11.81 4.57
N ASP A 31 -10.12 -11.00 4.56
CA ASP A 31 -9.59 -10.26 5.69
C ASP A 31 -9.03 -8.91 5.24
N LEU A 32 -9.93 -7.92 5.15
CA LEU A 32 -9.60 -6.57 4.71
C LEU A 32 -8.56 -5.89 5.61
N ARG A 33 -8.51 -6.23 6.90
CA ARG A 33 -7.52 -5.66 7.82
C ARG A 33 -6.13 -6.18 7.50
N LEU A 34 -6.00 -7.48 7.27
CA LEU A 34 -4.73 -8.07 6.84
C LEU A 34 -4.33 -7.58 5.45
N ALA A 35 -5.29 -7.46 4.53
CA ALA A 35 -5.06 -6.86 3.22
C ALA A 35 -4.41 -5.47 3.32
N CYS A 36 -4.92 -4.59 4.19
CA CYS A 36 -4.33 -3.27 4.42
C CYS A 36 -2.86 -3.36 4.85
N HIS A 37 -2.54 -4.23 5.82
CA HIS A 37 -1.15 -4.38 6.29
C HIS A 37 -0.22 -4.87 5.19
N LEU A 38 -0.65 -5.84 4.37
CA LEU A 38 0.17 -6.35 3.27
C LEU A 38 0.35 -5.30 2.17
N ALA A 39 -0.69 -4.54 1.86
CA ALA A 39 -0.63 -3.46 0.87
C ALA A 39 0.31 -2.34 1.32
N GLU A 40 0.23 -1.92 2.59
CA GLU A 40 1.13 -0.92 3.17
C GLU A 40 2.59 -1.41 3.18
N TRP A 41 2.85 -2.67 3.57
CA TRP A 41 4.20 -3.23 3.51
C TRP A 41 4.72 -3.39 2.09
N ALA A 42 3.89 -3.75 1.11
CA ALA A 42 4.28 -3.78 -0.28
C ALA A 42 4.77 -2.39 -0.74
N PHE A 43 4.00 -1.35 -0.45
CA PHE A 43 4.35 0.03 -0.82
C PHE A 43 5.60 0.53 -0.07
N LEU A 44 5.72 0.29 1.24
CA LEU A 44 6.90 0.71 2.01
C LEU A 44 8.17 -0.05 1.61
N ALA A 45 8.04 -1.28 1.10
CA ALA A 45 9.17 -2.08 0.63
C ALA A 45 9.72 -1.58 -0.71
N ASP A 46 8.83 -1.23 -1.64
CA ASP A 46 9.18 -0.63 -2.92
C ASP A 46 8.13 0.41 -3.36
N PRO A 47 8.33 1.70 -3.02
CA PRO A 47 7.39 2.75 -3.40
C PRO A 47 7.31 3.00 -4.91
N GLN A 48 8.28 2.53 -5.70
CA GLN A 48 8.31 2.72 -7.16
C GLN A 48 7.61 1.58 -7.92
N ASP A 49 7.32 0.46 -7.25
CA ASP A 49 6.57 -0.65 -7.84
C ASP A 49 5.11 -0.23 -8.10
N GLU A 50 4.72 -0.21 -9.37
CA GLU A 50 3.38 0.22 -9.80
C GLU A 50 2.28 -0.67 -9.21
N ALA A 51 2.51 -1.98 -9.10
CA ALA A 51 1.53 -2.91 -8.56
C ALA A 51 1.34 -2.70 -7.04
N ALA A 52 2.40 -2.37 -6.32
CA ALA A 52 2.35 -2.02 -4.89
C ALA A 52 1.60 -0.69 -4.69
N GLN A 53 1.87 0.33 -5.50
CA GLN A 53 1.16 1.61 -5.48
C GLN A 53 -0.35 1.44 -5.71
N GLU A 54 -0.73 0.68 -6.75
CA GLU A 54 -2.14 0.44 -7.08
C GLU A 54 -2.85 -0.32 -5.97
N THR A 55 -2.22 -1.41 -5.47
CA THR A 55 -2.78 -2.19 -4.36
C THR A 55 -2.99 -1.35 -3.11
N TYR A 56 -1.99 -0.52 -2.76
CA TYR A 56 -2.07 0.35 -1.59
C TYR A 56 -3.26 1.30 -1.65
N ARG A 57 -3.52 1.89 -2.82
CA ARG A 57 -4.69 2.74 -3.06
C ARG A 57 -6.00 1.95 -3.00
N GLU A 58 -6.11 0.87 -3.76
CA GLU A 58 -7.34 0.09 -3.91
C GLU A 58 -7.81 -0.54 -2.60
N VAL A 59 -6.89 -1.16 -1.85
CA VAL A 59 -7.22 -1.85 -0.59
C VAL A 59 -7.67 -0.85 0.48
N PHE A 60 -7.02 0.31 0.56
CA PHE A 60 -7.40 1.33 1.52
C PHE A 60 -8.69 2.07 1.13
N ALA A 61 -8.96 2.25 -0.17
CA ALA A 61 -10.25 2.73 -0.64
C ALA A 61 -11.39 1.77 -0.21
N ALA A 62 -11.20 0.46 -0.41
CA ALA A 62 -12.16 -0.54 0.07
C ALA A 62 -12.33 -0.49 1.60
N ARG A 63 -11.25 -0.24 2.34
CA ARG A 63 -11.30 -0.06 3.80
C ARG A 63 -12.05 1.20 4.23
N ALA A 64 -11.91 2.29 3.48
CA ALA A 64 -12.61 3.54 3.70
C ALA A 64 -14.11 3.37 3.48
N ASP A 65 -14.53 2.62 2.46
CA ASP A 65 -15.95 2.44 2.11
C ASP A 65 -16.76 1.79 3.24
N VAL A 66 -16.17 0.82 3.94
CA VAL A 66 -16.81 0.09 5.04
C VAL A 66 -16.61 0.74 6.42
N GLU A 67 -15.88 1.85 6.51
CA GLU A 67 -15.53 2.49 7.78
C GLU A 67 -16.67 3.40 8.29
N PRO A 68 -17.21 3.15 9.52
CA PRO A 68 -18.24 4.01 10.11
C PRO A 68 -17.71 5.36 10.62
N SER A 69 -16.45 5.43 11.07
CA SER A 69 -15.87 6.68 11.56
C SER A 69 -15.49 7.60 10.40
N LEU A 70 -16.11 8.78 10.33
CA LEU A 70 -15.78 9.77 9.29
C LEU A 70 -14.30 10.18 9.33
N MET A 71 -13.71 10.29 10.52
CA MET A 71 -12.29 10.62 10.67
C MET A 71 -11.39 9.51 10.18
N ALA A 72 -11.70 8.25 10.53
CA ALA A 72 -10.91 7.11 10.06
C ALA A 72 -11.05 6.93 8.54
N LYS A 73 -12.25 7.16 7.98
CA LYS A 73 -12.49 7.17 6.54
C LYS A 73 -11.58 8.15 5.80
N VAL A 74 -11.42 9.37 6.33
CA VAL A 74 -10.49 10.36 5.77
C VAL A 74 -9.05 9.85 5.87
N ALA A 75 -8.64 9.26 7.00
CA ALA A 75 -7.30 8.70 7.16
C ALA A 75 -7.00 7.57 6.15
N PHE A 76 -7.99 6.72 5.85
CA PHE A 76 -7.85 5.67 4.84
C PHE A 76 -7.72 6.21 3.40
N GLY A 77 -7.97 7.50 3.16
CA GLY A 77 -7.73 8.14 1.86
C GLY A 77 -6.28 8.61 1.64
N GLU A 78 -5.43 8.57 2.67
CA GLU A 78 -4.01 9.01 2.59
C GLU A 78 -3.21 8.37 1.44
N PRO A 79 -3.37 7.06 1.12
CA PRO A 79 -2.59 6.41 0.06
C PRO A 79 -2.70 7.07 -1.31
N GLU A 80 -3.84 7.68 -1.62
CA GLU A 80 -4.06 8.43 -2.86
C GLU A 80 -3.06 9.58 -3.01
N SER A 81 -2.97 10.42 -1.97
CA SER A 81 -2.03 11.55 -1.97
C SER A 81 -0.57 11.10 -1.95
N THR A 82 -0.26 10.02 -1.25
CA THR A 82 1.10 9.53 -1.09
C THR A 82 1.64 8.91 -2.37
N VAL A 83 0.84 8.09 -3.06
CA VAL A 83 1.23 7.56 -4.37
C VAL A 83 1.36 8.69 -5.40
N ALA A 84 0.46 9.68 -5.38
CA ALA A 84 0.56 10.83 -6.29
C ALA A 84 1.87 11.60 -6.08
N ALA A 85 2.29 11.82 -4.82
CA ALA A 85 3.55 12.47 -4.50
C ALA A 85 4.78 11.68 -4.99
N VAL A 86 4.77 10.36 -4.81
CA VAL A 86 5.85 9.48 -5.30
C VAL A 86 5.98 9.53 -6.82
N ARG A 87 4.84 9.46 -7.55
CA ARG A 87 4.82 9.55 -9.02
C ARG A 87 5.30 10.90 -9.53
N ALA A 88 4.92 11.99 -8.85
CA ALA A 88 5.37 13.34 -9.20
C ALA A 88 6.89 13.48 -9.03
N ALA A 89 7.45 12.99 -7.92
CA ALA A 89 8.89 12.98 -7.68
C ALA A 89 9.66 12.19 -8.75
N ALA A 90 9.19 10.98 -9.08
CA ALA A 90 9.81 10.13 -10.11
C ALA A 90 9.77 10.75 -11.52
N THR A 91 8.82 11.64 -11.80
CA THR A 91 8.74 12.38 -13.06
C THR A 91 9.75 13.53 -13.10
N ALA A 92 9.92 14.24 -11.97
CA ALA A 92 10.87 15.35 -11.86
C ALA A 92 12.33 14.91 -11.99
N GLU A 93 12.67 13.70 -11.57
CA GLU A 93 14.03 13.14 -11.70
C GLU A 93 14.41 12.76 -13.14
N LYS A 94 13.43 12.66 -14.04
CA LYS A 94 13.63 12.25 -15.45
C LYS A 94 13.78 13.42 -16.42
N GLY A 95 13.61 14.67 -15.97
CA GLY A 95 13.68 15.89 -16.79
C GLY A 95 14.92 16.73 -16.50
#